data_AF-A0A6I7X098-F1
#
_entry.id   AF-A0A6I7X098-F1
#
_cell.length_a   1.000
_cell.length_b   1.000
_cell.length_c   1.000
_cell.angle_alpha   90.00
_cell.angle_beta   90.00
_cell.angle_gamma   90.00
#
_symmetry.space_group_name_H-M   'P 1'
#
loop_
_entity.id
_entity.type
_entity.pdbx_description
1 polymer ?
#
loop_
_entity_poly.entity_id
_entity_poly.type
_entity_poly.pdbx_seq_one_letter_code
_entity_poly.pdbx_strand_id
1 'polypeptide(L)' 'MREYNLLSERFIALANEMKNEGKSQQMVNAALMSAFGIYATYTAAGNDGGLTASGVDQVVAVYKANLENVQKLKKQQAEK' A
#
# COMPACT_ATOMS: atom_id res chain seq x y z
N MET A 1 4.38 -15.65 -3.79
CA MET A 1 4.43 -14.58 -4.83
C MET A 1 3.11 -14.45 -5.61
N ARG A 2 2.52 -15.54 -6.15
CA ARG A 2 1.27 -15.45 -6.92
C ARG A 2 0.08 -14.89 -6.13
N GLU A 3 -0.15 -15.36 -4.91
CA GLU A 3 -1.26 -14.89 -4.06
C GLU A 3 -1.11 -13.42 -3.64
N TYR A 4 0.10 -13.01 -3.28
CA TYR A 4 0.41 -11.60 -2.97
C TYR A 4 0.07 -10.66 -4.15
N ASN A 5 0.41 -11.06 -5.38
CA ASN A 5 0.08 -10.28 -6.57
C ASN A 5 -1.44 -10.19 -6.77
N LEU A 6 -2.17 -11.30 -6.60
CA LEU A 6 -3.63 -11.32 -6.72
C LEU A 6 -4.30 -10.41 -5.68
N LEU A 7 -3.82 -10.41 -4.44
CA LEU A 7 -4.32 -9.50 -3.40
C LEU A 7 -4.02 -8.03 -3.76
N SER A 8 -2.82 -7.74 -4.25
CA SER A 8 -2.45 -6.39 -4.69
C SER A 8 -3.31 -5.91 -5.85
N GLU A 9 -3.58 -6.78 -6.83
CA GLU A 9 -4.47 -6.49 -7.96
C GLU A 9 -5.90 -6.14 -7.50
N ARG A 10 -6.41 -6.79 -6.46
CA ARG A 10 -7.73 -6.44 -5.88
C ARG A 10 -7.76 -5.02 -5.30
N PHE A 11 -6.70 -4.59 -4.61
CA PHE A 11 -6.61 -3.20 -4.13
C PHE A 11 -6.55 -2.20 -5.28
N ILE A 12 -5.81 -2.53 -6.35
CA ILE A 12 -5.72 -1.68 -7.55
C ILE A 12 -7.05 -1.61 -8.31
N ALA A 13 -7.78 -2.72 -8.42
CA ALA A 13 -9.10 -2.74 -9.03
C ALA A 13 -10.06 -1.79 -8.30
N LEU A 14 -10.11 -1.87 -6.96
CA LEU A 14 -10.91 -0.97 -6.14
C LEU A 14 -10.49 0.51 -6.29
N ALA A 15 -9.18 0.79 -6.35
CA ALA A 15 -8.69 2.14 -6.59
C ALA A 15 -9.13 2.68 -7.98
N ASN A 16 -9.16 1.81 -9.00
CA ASN A 16 -9.64 2.18 -10.33
C ASN A 16 -11.15 2.40 -10.36
N GLU A 17 -11.94 1.67 -9.59
CA GLU A 17 -13.37 1.92 -9.41
C GLU A 17 -13.62 3.32 -8.84
N MET A 18 -12.90 3.71 -7.77
CA MET A 18 -13.00 5.07 -7.22
C MET A 18 -12.65 6.16 -8.23
N LYS A 19 -11.68 5.90 -9.13
CA LYS A 19 -11.38 6.82 -10.23
C LYS A 19 -12.55 6.93 -11.21
N ASN A 20 -13.20 5.81 -11.54
CA ASN A 20 -14.37 5.78 -12.42
C ASN A 20 -15.59 6.49 -11.81
N GLU A 21 -15.66 6.59 -10.48
CA GLU A 21 -16.63 7.43 -9.74
C GLU A 21 -16.31 8.95 -9.79
N GLY A 22 -15.33 9.35 -10.60
CA GLY A 22 -14.94 10.75 -10.80
C GLY A 22 -13.99 11.30 -9.75
N LYS A 23 -13.41 10.46 -8.88
CA LYS A 23 -12.38 10.92 -7.93
C LYS A 23 -11.05 11.15 -8.65
N SER A 24 -10.32 12.19 -8.24
CA SER A 24 -9.00 12.45 -8.82
C SER A 24 -8.02 11.36 -8.42
N GLN A 25 -7.07 11.05 -9.30
CA GLN A 25 -6.03 10.06 -9.00
C GLN A 25 -5.21 10.44 -7.76
N GLN A 26 -4.98 11.74 -7.53
CA GLN A 26 -4.31 12.23 -6.32
C GLN A 26 -5.12 11.93 -5.06
N MET A 27 -6.44 12.10 -5.10
CA MET A 27 -7.33 11.78 -3.97
C MET A 27 -7.38 10.29 -3.69
N VAL A 28 -7.49 9.46 -4.73
CA VAL A 28 -7.46 7.99 -4.59
C VAL A 28 -6.12 7.52 -4.02
N ASN A 29 -5.00 8.10 -4.47
CA ASN A 29 -3.68 7.77 -3.93
C ASN A 29 -3.54 8.18 -2.45
N ALA A 30 -4.03 9.37 -2.08
CA ALA A 30 -4.04 9.80 -0.68
C ALA A 30 -4.88 8.85 0.20
N ALA A 31 -6.06 8.46 -0.27
CA ALA A 31 -6.92 7.51 0.43
C ALA A 31 -6.27 6.13 0.60
N LEU A 32 -5.57 5.63 -0.44
CA LEU A 32 -4.85 4.36 -0.37
C LEU A 32 -3.72 4.39 0.67
N MET A 33 -2.94 5.47 0.72
CA MET A 33 -1.87 5.65 1.72
C MET A 33 -2.45 5.70 3.14
N SER A 34 -3.57 6.41 3.35
CA SER A 34 -4.25 6.46 4.64
C SER A 34 -4.81 5.08 5.03
N ALA A 35 -5.46 4.37 4.12
CA ALA A 35 -5.99 3.03 4.37
C ALA A 35 -4.88 2.03 4.74
N PHE A 36 -3.74 2.08 4.05
CA PHE A 36 -2.56 1.31 4.41
C PHE A 36 -2.08 1.64 5.82
N GLY A 37 -1.92 2.93 6.16
CA GLY A 37 -1.47 3.36 7.49
C GLY A 37 -2.40 2.89 8.61
N ILE A 38 -3.72 2.99 8.41
CA ILE A 38 -4.74 2.49 9.35
C ILE A 38 -4.61 0.98 9.53
N TYR A 39 -4.54 0.22 8.44
CA TYR A 39 -4.42 -1.23 8.51
C TYR A 39 -3.09 -1.68 9.14
N ALA A 40 -1.98 -1.04 8.79
CA ALA A 40 -0.68 -1.30 9.38
C ALA A 40 -0.67 -1.01 10.89
N THR A 41 -1.29 0.10 11.31
CA THR A 41 -1.46 0.44 12.73
C THR A 41 -2.27 -0.63 13.45
N TYR A 42 -3.42 -1.03 12.89
CA TYR A 42 -4.24 -2.11 13.43
C TYR A 42 -3.45 -3.42 13.58
N THR A 43 -2.67 -3.81 12.57
CA THR A 43 -1.90 -5.06 12.64
C THR A 43 -0.78 -5.05 13.70
N ALA A 44 -0.28 -3.87 14.06
CA ALA A 44 0.81 -3.72 15.02
C ALA A 44 0.31 -3.43 16.45
N ALA A 45 -0.79 -2.70 16.59
CA ALA A 45 -1.25 -2.15 17.86
C ALA A 45 -2.70 -2.54 18.26
N GLY A 46 -3.44 -3.23 17.38
CA GLY A 46 -4.84 -3.60 17.61
C GLY A 46 -5.83 -2.45 17.35
N ASN A 47 -7.11 -2.65 17.71
CA ASN A 47 -8.20 -1.72 17.36
C ASN A 47 -8.12 -0.36 18.06
N ASP A 48 -7.67 -0.33 19.31
CA ASP A 48 -7.64 0.89 20.13
C ASP A 48 -6.23 1.48 20.28
N GLY A 49 -5.24 0.85 19.63
CA GLY A 49 -3.83 1.19 19.77
C GLY A 49 -3.32 2.11 18.66
N GLY A 50 -2.46 3.05 19.04
CA GLY A 50 -1.64 3.83 18.11
C GLY A 50 -0.22 3.28 18.03
N LEU A 51 0.51 3.63 16.96
CA LEU A 51 1.94 3.33 16.88
C LEU A 51 2.75 4.24 17.81
N THR A 52 3.77 3.68 18.46
CA THR A 52 4.86 4.47 19.02
C THR A 52 5.69 5.10 17.90
N ALA A 53 6.56 6.07 18.22
CA ALA A 53 7.49 6.63 17.23
C ALA A 53 8.33 5.54 16.53
N SER A 54 8.87 4.59 17.29
CA SER A 54 9.60 3.45 16.74
C SER A 54 8.72 2.52 15.90
N GLY A 55 7.43 2.37 16.24
CA GLY A 55 6.47 1.61 15.44
C GLY A 55 6.19 2.27 14.09
N VAL A 56 6.12 3.61 14.04
CA VAL A 56 6.01 4.35 12.78
C VAL A 56 7.23 4.08 11.90
N ASP A 57 8.44 4.15 12.45
CA ASP A 57 9.68 3.89 11.71
C ASP A 57 9.71 2.46 11.13
N GLN A 58 9.24 1.48 11.89
CA GLN A 58 9.14 0.09 11.44
C GLN A 58 8.17 -0.06 10.26
N VAL A 59 6.97 0.53 10.35
CA VAL A 59 5.98 0.49 9.25
C VAL A 59 6.54 1.17 7.99
N VAL A 60 7.21 2.31 8.14
CA VAL A 60 7.86 3.02 7.03
C VAL A 60 8.94 2.16 6.37
N ALA A 61 9.77 1.46 7.17
CA ALA A 61 10.80 0.57 6.65
C ALA A 61 10.20 -0.60 5.85
N VAL A 62 9.11 -1.20 6.33
CA VAL A 62 8.39 -2.26 5.61
C VAL A 62 7.81 -1.74 4.30
N TYR A 63 7.19 -0.56 4.31
CA TYR A 63 6.67 0.06 3.09
C TYR A 63 7.77 0.32 2.06
N LYS A 64 8.91 0.88 2.51
CA LYS A 64 10.07 1.13 1.65
C LYS A 64 10.57 -0.15 0.97
N ALA A 65 10.75 -1.24 1.72
CA ALA A 65 11.19 -2.52 1.18
C ALA A 65 10.21 -3.08 0.13
N ASN A 66 8.90 -2.97 0.38
CA ASN A 66 7.89 -3.37 -0.60
C ASN A 66 7.93 -2.52 -1.87
N LEU A 67 8.07 -1.20 -1.74
CA LEU A 67 8.17 -0.29 -2.88
C LEU A 67 9.43 -0.58 -3.71
N GLU A 68 10.58 -0.82 -3.07
CA GLU A 68 11.82 -1.20 -3.74
C GLU A 68 11.64 -2.50 -4.55
N ASN A 69 10.96 -3.50 -3.99
CA ASN A 69 10.62 -4.73 -4.70
C ASN A 69 9.73 -4.47 -5.93
N VAL A 70 8.71 -3.61 -5.82
CA VAL A 70 7.86 -3.22 -6.96
C VAL A 70 8.70 -2.54 -8.05
N GLN A 71 9.59 -1.62 -7.69
CA GLN A 71 10.46 -0.96 -8.67
C GLN A 71 11.41 -1.94 -9.35
N LYS A 72 11.98 -2.88 -8.60
CA LYS A 72 12.83 -3.94 -9.15
C LYS A 72 12.07 -4.79 -10.18
N LEU A 73 10.85 -5.21 -9.87
CA LEU A 73 10.01 -5.98 -10.79
C LEU A 73 9.66 -5.19 -12.05
N LYS A 74 9.34 -3.89 -11.92
CA LYS A 74 9.06 -3.01 -13.08
C LYS A 74 10.27 -2.88 -14.00
N LYS A 75 11.48 -2.70 -13.44
CA LYS A 75 12.72 -2.64 -14.23
C LYS A 75 12.95 -3.94 -15.00
N GLN A 76 12.81 -5.08 -14.34
CA GLN A 76 12.95 -6.40 -14.97
C GLN A 76 11.94 -6.66 -16.10
N GLN A 77 10.75 -6.05 -16.04
CA GLN A 77 9.76 -6.13 -17.12
C GLN A 77 10.07 -5.20 -18.29
N ALA A 78 10.68 -4.03 -18.03
CA ALA A 78 11.05 -3.06 -19.06
C ALA A 78 12.32 -3.44 -19.83
N GLU A 79 13.17 -4.30 -19.25
CA GLU A 79 14.40 -4.82 -19.88
C GLU A 79 14.16 -6.11 -20.71
N LYS A 80 12.91 -6.59 -20.78
CA LYS A 80 12.47 -7.72 -21.63
C LYS A 80 11.81 -7.23 -22.91
#